data_AF-A0A9W3SIN3-F1
#
_entry.id   AF-A0A9W3SIN3-F1
#
_cell.length_a   1.000
_cell.length_b   1.000
_cell.length_c   1.000
_cell.angle_alpha   90.00
_cell.angle_beta   90.00
_cell.angle_gamma   90.00
#
_symmetry.space_group_name_H-M   'P 1'
#
loop_
_entity.id
_entity.type
_entity.pdbx_description
1 polymer ?
#
loop_
_entity_poly.entity_id
_entity_poly.type
_entity_poly.pdbx_seq_one_letter_code
_entity_poly.pdbx_strand_id
1 'polypeptide(L)'
;MKKCFSVIIMLIILMSSFPLSFTYAKDKNINLSSVEQMTSVFNDNTSLGEKISYIRNSNLNNWSVKEMNQVLDKIDNLNLSIMEQASLKREVIRSSGFSNFDFKETNSDVLAFKELKIEIIETDHLLTLYRRSKAGEPESKYGLGY
;
A
#
# COMPACT_ATOMS: atom_id res chain seq x y z
N MET A 1 -21.46 -46.30 -54.17
CA MET A 1 -21.06 -44.95 -53.68
C MET A 1 -22.00 -44.45 -52.56
N LYS A 2 -22.14 -45.16 -51.43
CA LYS A 2 -22.98 -44.73 -50.29
C LYS A 2 -22.21 -44.63 -48.96
N LYS A 3 -20.98 -45.16 -48.88
CA LYS A 3 -20.16 -45.16 -47.66
C LYS A 3 -19.36 -43.85 -47.45
N CYS A 4 -18.95 -43.18 -48.53
CA CYS A 4 -18.19 -41.92 -48.42
C CYS A 4 -19.04 -40.73 -47.92
N PHE A 5 -20.34 -40.72 -48.24
CA PHE A 5 -21.24 -39.65 -47.78
C PHE A 5 -21.43 -39.65 -46.25
N SER A 6 -21.43 -40.82 -45.61
CA SER A 6 -21.59 -40.92 -44.15
C SER A 6 -20.39 -40.36 -43.39
N VAL A 7 -19.18 -40.52 -43.92
CA VAL A 7 -17.95 -40.01 -43.28
C VAL A 7 -17.88 -38.49 -43.37
N ILE A 8 -18.28 -37.92 -44.52
CA ILE A 8 -18.30 -36.47 -44.72
C ILE A 8 -19.33 -35.80 -43.81
N ILE A 9 -20.52 -36.41 -43.64
CA ILE A 9 -21.56 -35.88 -42.75
C ILE A 9 -21.11 -35.93 -41.28
N MET A 10 -20.44 -37.00 -40.83
CA MET A 10 -19.91 -37.09 -39.47
C MET A 10 -18.80 -36.06 -39.20
N LEU A 11 -17.96 -35.75 -40.19
CA LEU A 11 -16.90 -34.73 -40.04
C LEU A 11 -17.48 -33.31 -39.90
N ILE A 12 -18.57 -33.02 -40.60
CA ILE A 12 -19.26 -31.72 -40.54
C ILE A 12 -19.94 -31.51 -39.17
N ILE A 13 -20.51 -32.58 -38.59
CA ILE A 13 -21.13 -32.53 -37.25
C ILE A 13 -20.07 -32.38 -36.15
N LEU A 14 -18.85 -32.90 -36.36
CA LEU A 14 -17.74 -32.76 -35.41
C LEU A 14 -17.16 -31.34 -35.38
N MET A 15 -17.22 -30.61 -36.50
CA MET A 15 -16.74 -29.22 -36.59
C MET A 15 -17.75 -28.21 -36.04
N SER A 16 -19.04 -28.55 -35.97
CA SER A 16 -20.08 -27.67 -35.40
C SER A 16 -20.25 -27.80 -33.88
N SER A 17 -19.57 -28.76 -33.25
CA SER A 17 -19.65 -29.02 -31.80
C SER A 17 -18.46 -28.48 -31.00
N PHE A 18 -17.52 -27.75 -31.63
CA PHE A 18 -16.57 -26.93 -30.90
C PHE A 18 -17.18 -25.58 -30.55
N PRO A 19 -17.43 -25.26 -29.27
CA PRO A 19 -17.58 -23.88 -28.88
C PRO A 19 -16.19 -23.27 -29.00
N LEU A 20 -15.88 -22.67 -30.16
CA LEU A 20 -14.87 -21.61 -30.22
C LEU A 20 -15.47 -20.43 -29.46
N SER A 21 -15.44 -20.52 -28.13
CA SER A 21 -15.53 -19.38 -27.26
C SER A 21 -14.27 -18.55 -27.52
N PHE A 22 -14.33 -17.74 -28.58
CA PHE A 22 -13.57 -16.51 -28.66
C PHE A 22 -13.96 -15.70 -27.42
N THR A 23 -13.24 -15.93 -26.33
CA THR A 23 -13.18 -14.99 -25.21
C THR A 23 -12.30 -13.85 -25.66
N TYR A 24 -12.84 -13.08 -26.60
CA TYR A 24 -12.44 -11.70 -26.84
C TYR A 24 -12.60 -10.98 -25.51
N ALA A 25 -11.48 -10.55 -24.94
CA ALA A 25 -11.36 -9.92 -23.63
C ALA A 25 -11.83 -10.80 -22.45
N LYS A 26 -11.04 -11.80 -22.06
CA LYS A 26 -10.85 -12.02 -20.62
C LYS A 26 -9.98 -10.86 -20.14
N ASP A 27 -10.64 -9.78 -19.71
CA ASP A 27 -9.99 -8.69 -18.99
C ASP A 27 -9.00 -9.32 -18.03
N LYS A 28 -7.72 -9.05 -18.26
CA LYS A 28 -6.73 -9.18 -17.20
C LYS A 28 -7.13 -8.14 -16.17
N ASN A 29 -8.05 -8.52 -15.28
CA ASN A 29 -8.15 -7.90 -13.98
C ASN A 29 -6.83 -8.28 -13.31
N ILE A 30 -5.77 -7.50 -13.59
CA ILE A 30 -4.51 -7.58 -12.88
C ILE A 30 -4.92 -7.22 -11.47
N ASN A 31 -5.09 -8.24 -10.63
CA ASN A 31 -5.40 -8.05 -9.23
C ASN A 31 -4.13 -7.45 -8.62
N LEU A 32 -4.02 -6.12 -8.71
CA LEU A 32 -2.88 -5.35 -8.26
C LEU A 32 -2.68 -5.65 -6.78
N SER A 33 -1.43 -5.84 -6.35
CA SER A 33 -1.14 -5.95 -4.92
C SER A 33 -1.64 -4.71 -4.18
N SER A 34 -2.00 -4.86 -2.90
CA SER A 34 -2.43 -3.76 -2.03
C SER A 34 -1.50 -2.55 -2.09
N VAL A 35 -0.19 -2.81 -2.10
CA VAL A 35 0.87 -1.80 -2.26
C VAL A 35 0.77 -1.08 -3.60
N GLU A 36 0.55 -1.79 -4.71
CA GLU A 36 0.40 -1.17 -6.02
C GLU A 36 -0.89 -0.36 -6.14
N GLN A 37 -2.01 -0.81 -5.56
CA GLN A 37 -3.28 -0.07 -5.55
C GLN A 37 -3.14 1.26 -4.82
N MET A 38 -2.48 1.23 -3.66
CA MET A 38 -2.19 2.45 -2.91
C MET A 38 -1.25 3.39 -3.69
N THR A 39 -0.27 2.83 -4.39
CA THR A 39 0.64 3.62 -5.24
C THR A 39 -0.08 4.30 -6.39
N SER A 40 -1.03 3.61 -7.05
CA SER A 40 -1.78 4.22 -8.15
C SER A 40 -2.61 5.41 -7.65
N VAL A 41 -3.28 5.28 -6.51
CA VAL A 41 -4.02 6.39 -5.88
C VAL A 41 -3.11 7.57 -5.56
N PHE A 42 -1.87 7.31 -5.16
CA PHE A 42 -0.88 8.37 -4.90
C PHE A 42 -0.38 9.06 -6.16
N ASN A 43 -0.29 8.36 -7.28
CA ASN A 43 0.11 8.93 -8.57
C ASN A 43 -1.03 9.63 -9.31
N ASP A 44 -2.29 9.36 -8.95
CA ASP A 44 -3.44 10.07 -9.53
C ASP A 44 -3.39 11.56 -9.19
N ASN A 45 -3.94 12.42 -10.06
CA ASN A 45 -4.02 13.87 -9.86
C ASN A 45 -5.07 14.29 -8.80
N THR A 46 -5.39 13.40 -7.86
CA THR A 46 -6.30 13.64 -6.73
C THR A 46 -5.65 14.55 -5.69
N SER A 47 -6.49 15.23 -4.92
CA SER A 47 -6.02 16.12 -3.85
C SER A 47 -5.35 15.32 -2.71
N LEU A 48 -4.47 15.99 -1.94
CA LEU A 48 -3.87 15.39 -0.73
C LEU A 48 -4.93 14.83 0.22
N GLY A 49 -6.04 15.56 0.42
CA GLY A 49 -7.13 15.15 1.30
C GLY A 49 -7.79 13.84 0.85
N GLU A 50 -7.94 13.63 -0.46
CA GLU A 50 -8.47 12.39 -1.02
C GLU A 50 -7.49 11.22 -0.81
N LYS A 51 -6.19 11.44 -1.01
CA LYS A 51 -5.15 10.43 -0.74
C LYS A 51 -5.13 10.02 0.73
N ILE A 52 -5.22 10.99 1.65
CA ILE A 52 -5.32 10.75 3.11
C ILE A 52 -6.60 9.98 3.44
N SER A 53 -7.74 10.37 2.87
CA SER A 53 -9.01 9.69 3.07
C SER A 53 -8.94 8.22 2.61
N TYR A 54 -8.31 7.98 1.45
CA TYR A 54 -8.08 6.62 0.96
C TYR A 54 -7.24 5.79 1.94
N ILE A 55 -6.15 6.34 2.48
CA ILE A 55 -5.32 5.66 3.49
C ILE A 55 -6.13 5.32 4.75
N ARG A 56 -6.96 6.24 5.24
CA ARG A 56 -7.82 6.01 6.43
C ARG A 56 -8.85 4.91 6.24
N ASN A 57 -9.38 4.82 5.03
CA ASN A 57 -10.38 3.82 4.68
C ASN A 57 -9.75 2.49 4.25
N SER A 58 -8.43 2.46 4.04
CA SER A 58 -7.68 1.25 3.74
C SER A 58 -7.41 0.49 5.04
N ASN A 59 -7.71 -0.82 5.06
CA ASN A 59 -7.37 -1.65 6.21
C ASN A 59 -5.88 -2.02 6.17
N LEU A 60 -5.03 -1.19 6.78
CA LEU A 60 -3.57 -1.36 6.82
C LEU A 60 -3.06 -2.11 8.05
N ASN A 61 -3.92 -2.46 9.01
CA ASN A 61 -3.52 -3.09 10.27
C ASN A 61 -2.85 -4.47 10.08
N ASN A 62 -3.13 -5.14 8.97
CA ASN A 62 -2.57 -6.47 8.67
C ASN A 62 -1.35 -6.41 7.75
N TRP A 63 -0.84 -5.22 7.43
CA TRP A 63 0.31 -5.09 6.54
C TRP A 63 1.58 -5.51 7.25
N SER A 64 2.41 -6.25 6.51
CA SER A 64 3.77 -6.55 6.95
C SER A 64 4.62 -5.28 6.97
N VAL A 65 5.67 -5.28 7.79
CA VAL A 65 6.69 -4.20 7.81
C VAL A 65 7.27 -3.93 6.43
N LYS A 66 7.44 -4.99 5.64
CA LYS A 66 7.93 -4.88 4.26
C LYS A 66 6.97 -4.08 3.38
N GLU A 67 5.67 -4.35 3.43
CA GLU A 67 4.66 -3.63 2.65
C GLU A 67 4.55 -2.17 3.08
N MET A 68 4.60 -1.91 4.39
CA MET A 68 4.63 -0.54 4.93
C MET A 68 5.84 0.23 4.40
N ASN A 69 7.06 -0.32 4.54
CA ASN A 69 8.28 0.33 4.05
C ASN A 69 8.25 0.57 2.54
N GLN A 70 7.73 -0.38 1.76
CA GLN A 70 7.57 -0.18 0.31
C GLN A 70 6.67 1.01 -0.02
N VAL A 71 5.58 1.21 0.72
CA VAL A 71 4.71 2.37 0.51
C VAL A 71 5.39 3.66 0.96
N LEU A 72 6.08 3.66 2.11
CA LEU A 72 6.84 4.82 2.57
C LEU A 72 7.91 5.24 1.55
N ASP A 73 8.66 4.29 1.01
CA ASP A 73 9.67 4.53 -0.03
C ASP A 73 9.05 5.10 -1.30
N LYS A 74 7.85 4.62 -1.68
CA LYS A 74 7.14 5.15 -2.85
C LYS A 74 6.66 6.58 -2.62
N ILE A 75 6.21 6.93 -1.41
CA ILE A 75 5.80 8.29 -1.07
C ILE A 75 6.96 9.28 -1.24
N ASP A 76 8.19 8.90 -0.88
CA ASP A 76 9.39 9.74 -1.08
C ASP A 76 9.64 10.11 -2.55
N ASN A 77 9.20 9.26 -3.47
CA ASN A 77 9.40 9.43 -4.91
C ASN A 77 8.24 10.18 -5.59
N LEU A 78 7.20 10.57 -4.86
CA LEU A 78 6.08 11.32 -5.41
C LEU A 78 6.48 12.78 -5.66
N ASN A 79 5.95 13.37 -6.74
CA ASN A 79 6.08 14.80 -7.02
C ASN A 79 5.15 15.63 -6.12
N LEU A 80 5.41 15.60 -4.82
CA LEU A 80 4.69 16.31 -3.76
C LEU A 80 5.68 17.14 -2.96
N SER A 81 5.19 18.19 -2.29
CA SER A 81 6.03 18.91 -1.33
C SER A 81 6.43 18.00 -0.17
N ILE A 82 7.55 18.31 0.48
CA ILE A 82 8.07 17.49 1.59
C ILE A 82 7.04 17.42 2.75
N MET A 83 6.23 18.47 2.94
CA MET A 83 5.12 18.48 3.91
C MET A 83 4.01 17.50 3.54
N GLU A 84 3.62 17.47 2.27
CA GLU A 84 2.60 16.55 1.77
C GLU A 84 3.06 15.09 1.87
N GLN A 85 4.32 14.83 1.51
CA GLN A 85 4.94 13.51 1.69
C GLN A 85 4.91 13.09 3.16
N ALA A 86 5.33 13.97 4.08
CA ALA A 86 5.30 13.70 5.53
C ALA A 86 3.88 13.42 6.03
N SER A 87 2.88 14.19 5.59
CA SER A 87 1.47 13.97 5.92
C SER A 87 0.96 12.61 5.46
N LEU A 88 1.30 12.18 4.24
CA LEU A 88 0.93 10.86 3.73
C LEU A 88 1.60 9.74 4.53
N LYS A 89 2.91 9.83 4.76
CA LYS A 89 3.65 8.83 5.54
C LYS A 89 3.10 8.67 6.95
N ARG A 90 2.80 9.80 7.60
CA ARG A 90 2.18 9.81 8.93
C ARG A 90 0.84 9.08 8.92
N GLU A 91 -0.02 9.34 7.93
CA GLU A 91 -1.31 8.68 7.86
C GLU A 91 -1.17 7.18 7.62
N VAL A 92 -0.23 6.74 6.77
CA VAL A 92 0.07 5.30 6.58
C VAL A 92 0.42 4.64 7.92
N ILE A 93 1.35 5.23 8.68
CA ILE A 93 1.79 4.71 9.98
C ILE A 93 0.64 4.64 10.99
N ARG A 94 -0.18 5.68 11.07
CA ARG A 94 -1.34 5.73 11.97
C ARG A 94 -2.38 4.66 11.59
N SER A 95 -2.69 4.52 10.31
CA SER A 95 -3.63 3.53 9.78
C SER A 95 -3.13 2.09 9.89
N SER A 96 -1.82 1.89 10.03
CA SER A 96 -1.20 0.58 10.27
C SER A 96 -1.17 0.15 11.75
N GLY A 97 -1.82 0.90 12.65
CA GLY A 97 -1.97 0.54 14.07
C GLY A 97 -1.14 1.41 15.02
N PHE A 98 -0.30 2.31 14.53
CA PHE A 98 0.46 3.26 15.36
C PHE A 98 -0.30 4.58 15.51
N SER A 99 -1.54 4.52 16.00
CA SER A 99 -2.46 5.67 16.08
C SER A 99 -1.96 6.84 16.94
N ASN A 100 -1.00 6.60 17.84
CA ASN A 100 -0.36 7.63 18.65
C ASN A 100 0.85 8.27 17.97
N PHE A 101 1.20 7.85 16.75
CA PHE A 101 2.27 8.48 15.98
C PHE A 101 1.85 9.90 15.60
N ASP A 102 2.54 10.88 16.18
CA ASP A 102 2.20 12.29 16.09
C ASP A 102 3.17 13.05 15.20
N PHE A 103 2.63 13.96 14.41
CA PHE A 103 3.34 14.82 13.47
C PHE A 103 2.86 16.23 13.73
N LYS A 104 3.74 17.12 14.20
CA LYS A 104 3.37 18.49 14.53
C LYS A 104 3.52 19.43 13.34
N GLU A 105 3.71 18.90 12.13
CA GLU A 105 3.92 19.66 10.89
C GLU A 105 5.12 20.63 10.98
N THR A 106 6.09 20.34 11.85
CA THR A 106 7.29 21.14 11.96
C THR A 106 8.34 20.70 10.94
N ASN A 107 9.20 21.63 10.51
CA ASN A 107 10.31 21.28 9.61
C ASN A 107 11.21 20.17 10.17
N SER A 108 11.39 20.13 11.49
CA SER A 108 12.15 19.08 12.17
C SER A 108 11.49 17.71 12.02
N ASP A 109 10.17 17.64 12.18
CA ASP A 109 9.45 16.39 11.98
C ASP A 109 9.54 15.94 10.53
N VAL A 110 9.39 16.87 9.58
CA VAL A 110 9.42 16.59 8.14
C VAL A 110 10.74 15.96 7.69
N LEU A 111 11.85 16.43 8.25
CA LEU A 111 13.15 15.83 7.98
C LEU A 111 13.25 14.40 8.55
N ALA A 112 12.57 14.09 9.65
CA ALA A 112 12.51 12.72 10.19
C ALA A 112 11.63 11.78 9.33
N PHE A 113 10.74 12.32 8.49
CA PHE A 113 9.96 11.54 7.53
C PHE A 113 10.75 11.21 6.25
N LYS A 114 11.73 12.03 5.88
CA LYS A 114 12.60 11.78 4.74
C LYS A 114 13.45 10.54 5.06
N GLU A 115 13.27 9.46 4.29
CA GLU A 115 13.92 8.15 4.49
C GLU A 115 13.43 7.34 5.71
N LEU A 116 12.26 7.67 6.25
CA LEU A 116 11.67 6.91 7.35
C LEU A 116 11.47 5.43 6.99
N LYS A 117 12.04 4.54 7.81
CA LYS A 117 11.84 3.09 7.76
C LYS A 117 11.33 2.56 9.09
N ILE A 118 10.43 1.58 9.01
CA ILE A 118 9.90 0.83 10.13
C ILE A 118 10.71 -0.45 10.29
N GLU A 119 11.11 -0.75 11.52
CA GLU A 119 11.79 -1.97 11.90
C GLU A 119 11.11 -2.56 13.15
N ILE A 120 11.00 -3.89 13.22
CA ILE A 120 10.58 -4.59 14.45
C ILE A 120 11.85 -5.08 15.14
N ILE A 121 12.05 -4.61 16.38
CA ILE A 121 13.16 -5.03 17.23
C ILE A 121 12.55 -5.80 18.40
N GLU A 122 12.85 -7.10 18.47
CA GLU A 122 12.52 -7.91 19.64
C GLU A 122 13.56 -7.67 20.73
N THR A 123 13.10 -7.41 21.96
CA THR A 123 13.99 -7.10 23.07
C THR A 123 13.72 -8.01 24.25
N ASP A 124 14.78 -8.61 24.80
CA ASP A 124 14.71 -9.49 25.99
C ASP A 124 14.35 -8.73 27.28
N HIS A 125 14.39 -7.40 27.23
CA HIS A 125 14.05 -6.52 28.34
C HIS A 125 12.91 -5.59 27.97
N LEU A 126 12.04 -5.35 28.95
CA LEU A 126 10.90 -4.46 28.77
C LEU A 126 11.40 -3.01 28.57
N LEU A 127 11.26 -2.48 27.36
CA LEU A 127 11.55 -1.08 27.09
C LEU A 127 10.42 -0.21 27.64
N THR A 128 10.71 0.55 28.69
CA THR A 128 9.79 1.60 29.14
C THR A 128 10.00 2.83 28.26
N LEU A 129 9.05 3.06 27.36
CA LEU A 129 9.03 4.26 26.53
C LEU A 129 8.43 5.41 27.35
N TYR A 130 9.28 6.34 27.77
CA TYR A 130 8.81 7.57 28.40
C TYR A 130 8.36 8.57 27.32
N ARG A 131 7.18 9.16 27.53
CA ARG A 131 6.72 10.33 26.78
C ARG A 131 7.80 11.42 26.89
N ARG A 132 8.07 12.16 25.82
CA ARG A 132 8.96 13.32 25.90
C ARG A 132 8.52 14.25 27.02
N SER A 133 9.46 14.50 27.90
CA SER A 133 9.32 15.34 29.07
C SER A 133 9.03 16.79 28.67
N LYS A 134 8.06 17.43 29.33
CA LYS A 134 7.99 18.90 29.36
C LYS A 134 9.21 19.43 30.12
N ALA A 135 9.55 20.72 29.95
CA ALA A 135 10.62 21.35 30.72
C ALA A 135 10.44 21.08 32.23
N GLY A 136 11.40 20.39 32.85
CA GLY A 136 11.36 19.98 34.26
C GLY A 136 11.11 18.48 34.53
N GLU A 137 10.81 17.67 33.51
CA GLU A 137 10.66 16.21 33.65
C GLU A 137 11.93 15.46 33.19
N PRO A 138 12.20 14.23 33.70
CA PRO A 138 13.39 13.46 33.34
C PRO A 138 13.47 13.18 31.84
N GLU A 139 14.61 13.46 31.21
CA GLU A 139 14.84 13.18 29.79
C GLU A 139 14.84 11.67 29.52
N SER A 140 14.00 11.26 28.58
CA SER A 140 13.98 9.87 28.08
C SER A 140 15.17 9.64 27.16
N LYS A 141 16.09 8.74 27.54
CA LYS A 141 17.22 8.32 26.70
C LYS A 141 16.79 7.71 25.35
N TYR A 142 15.53 7.27 25.24
CA TYR A 142 14.97 6.57 24.07
C TYR A 142 13.61 7.17 23.63
N GLY A 143 13.32 8.42 23.97
CA GLY A 143 12.01 9.05 23.74
C GLY A 143 11.68 9.26 22.26
N LEU A 144 10.43 9.01 21.87
CA LEU A 144 9.89 9.32 20.54
C LEU A 144 9.64 10.83 20.38
N GLY A 145 10.45 11.50 19.54
CA GLY A 145 10.12 12.75 18.80
C GLY A 145 10.04 14.09 19.55
N TYR A 146 10.56 15.18 18.96
CA TYR A 146 10.60 16.57 19.49
C TYR A 146 9.22 17.19 19.76
#